data_AF-A0A7S0YYH4-F1
#
_entry.id   AF-A0A7S0YYH4-F1
#
_cell.length_a   1.000
_cell.length_b   1.000
_cell.length_c   1.000
_cell.angle_alpha   90.00
_cell.angle_beta   90.00
_cell.angle_gamma   90.00
#
_symmetry.space_group_name_H-M   'P 1'
#
loop_
_entity.id
_entity.type
_entity.pdbx_description
1 polymer ?
#
loop_
_entity_poly.entity_id
_entity_poly.type
_entity_poly.pdbx_seq_one_letter_code
_entity_poly.pdbx_strand_id
1 'polypeptide(L)'
;EAQRPPAVDVFKIDIDSFDCDVIPLVLRAYRPAVVIAEVNVYFPPPLKMRLLPSPLGFNNEERGNVYECSAQHMDDEVMRPLGYSLLQMDWQNVMYARDEVAAAIGMGGGVDVQAAYHQGYAAQPRRLAHFPWGLPLEHLLHCADYGGRAAAAIEWARASEHRQREGV
;
A
#
# COMPACT_ATOMS: atom_id res chain seq x y z
N GLU A 1 20.73 -31.58 -0.87
CA GLU A 1 19.64 -30.85 -0.21
C GLU A 1 19.80 -29.37 -0.48
N ALA A 2 18.75 -28.68 -0.91
CA ALA A 2 18.80 -27.21 -1.01
C ALA A 2 18.84 -26.65 0.42
N GLN A 3 19.79 -25.76 0.69
CA GLN A 3 19.95 -25.15 2.00
C GLN A 3 18.72 -24.30 2.31
N ARG A 4 18.08 -24.55 3.46
CA ARG A 4 16.92 -23.76 3.88
C ARG A 4 17.36 -22.30 4.02
N PRO A 5 16.60 -21.33 3.50
CA PRO A 5 16.93 -19.93 3.72
C PRO A 5 17.01 -19.62 5.23
N PRO A 6 17.89 -18.69 5.65
CA PRO A 6 17.98 -18.27 7.04
C PRO A 6 16.63 -17.69 7.50
N ALA A 7 16.35 -17.80 8.79
CA ALA A 7 15.17 -17.17 9.38
C ALA A 7 15.24 -15.65 9.20
N VAL A 8 14.12 -15.05 8.80
CA VAL A 8 13.98 -13.59 8.65
C VAL A 8 12.98 -13.13 9.70
N ASP A 9 13.37 -12.18 10.55
CA ASP A 9 12.46 -11.63 11.56
C ASP A 9 11.66 -10.46 11.00
N VAL A 10 12.32 -9.56 10.26
CA VAL A 10 11.72 -8.34 9.71
C VAL A 10 11.96 -8.28 8.21
N PHE A 11 10.89 -8.06 7.45
CA PHE A 11 10.95 -7.82 6.02
C PHE A 11 10.38 -6.43 5.69
N LYS A 12 11.23 -5.52 5.21
CA LYS A 12 10.80 -4.24 4.63
C LYS A 12 10.83 -4.35 3.12
N ILE A 13 9.78 -3.87 2.46
CA ILE A 13 9.72 -3.72 1.00
C ILE A 13 9.18 -2.34 0.64
N ASP A 14 9.74 -1.79 -0.43
CA ASP A 14 9.43 -0.53 -1.09
C ASP A 14 10.31 -0.54 -2.34
N ILE A 15 9.83 -1.24 -3.36
CA ILE A 15 10.52 -1.33 -4.66
C ILE A 15 9.88 -0.40 -5.69
N ASP A 16 9.11 0.57 -5.21
CA ASP A 16 8.34 1.54 -5.98
C ASP A 16 7.50 0.86 -7.08
N SER A 17 7.06 -0.39 -6.97
CA SER A 17 6.51 -1.10 -8.14
C SER A 17 5.43 -2.12 -7.81
N PHE A 18 5.70 -3.41 -7.96
CA PHE A 18 4.72 -4.50 -7.82
C PHE A 18 4.92 -5.24 -6.49
N ASP A 19 5.09 -4.48 -5.41
CA ASP A 19 5.29 -4.95 -4.04
C ASP A 19 4.24 -5.98 -3.65
N CYS A 20 2.98 -5.74 -4.02
CA CYS A 20 1.85 -6.61 -3.69
C CYS A 20 1.86 -7.96 -4.43
N ASP A 21 2.64 -8.08 -5.52
CA ASP A 21 2.92 -9.36 -6.18
C ASP A 21 4.19 -10.05 -5.63
N VAL A 22 5.18 -9.27 -5.17
CA VAL A 22 6.44 -9.78 -4.60
C VAL A 22 6.25 -10.31 -3.18
N ILE A 23 5.51 -9.59 -2.35
CA ILE A 23 5.28 -9.94 -0.93
C ILE A 23 4.81 -11.39 -0.78
N PRO A 24 3.75 -11.88 -1.46
CA PRO A 24 3.31 -13.27 -1.33
C PRO A 24 4.40 -14.31 -1.60
N LEU A 25 5.32 -14.03 -2.53
CA LEU A 25 6.43 -14.94 -2.85
C LEU A 25 7.43 -15.00 -1.69
N VAL A 26 7.78 -13.84 -1.12
CA VAL A 26 8.66 -13.75 0.06
C VAL A 26 8.03 -14.40 1.28
N LEU A 27 6.75 -14.11 1.56
CA LEU A 27 6.07 -14.66 2.75
C LEU A 27 5.94 -16.18 2.69
N ARG A 28 5.78 -16.78 1.50
CA ARG A 28 5.76 -18.25 1.33
C ARG A 28 7.12 -18.89 1.57
N ALA A 29 8.22 -18.21 1.21
CA ALA A 29 9.57 -18.75 1.33
C ALA A 29 10.19 -18.54 2.72
N TYR A 30 9.99 -17.37 3.31
CA TYR A 30 10.69 -16.94 4.53
C TYR A 30 9.78 -16.80 5.75
N ARG A 31 8.47 -16.57 5.56
CA ARG A 31 7.47 -16.23 6.60
C ARG A 31 8.06 -15.29 7.68
N PRO A 32 8.45 -14.04 7.36
CA PRO A 32 8.97 -13.10 8.34
C PRO A 32 8.01 -12.84 9.51
N ALA A 33 8.51 -12.49 10.69
CA ALA A 33 7.65 -12.21 11.85
C ALA A 33 6.89 -10.89 11.69
N VAL A 34 7.56 -9.90 11.11
CA VAL A 34 7.04 -8.55 10.84
C VAL A 34 7.30 -8.20 9.37
N VAL A 35 6.31 -7.58 8.74
CA VAL A 35 6.41 -7.04 7.39
C VAL A 35 6.11 -5.55 7.45
N ILE A 36 6.97 -4.75 6.83
CA ILE A 36 6.74 -3.33 6.61
C ILE A 36 6.68 -3.14 5.10
N ALA A 37 5.58 -2.62 4.59
CA ALA A 37 5.41 -2.38 3.16
C ALA A 37 5.01 -0.93 2.95
N GLU A 38 5.55 -0.30 1.92
CA GLU A 38 4.94 0.92 1.41
C GLU A 38 3.59 0.57 0.74
N VAL A 39 2.64 1.51 0.82
CA VAL A 39 1.36 1.44 0.14
C VAL A 39 1.06 2.76 -0.54
N ASN A 40 0.29 2.67 -1.62
CA ASN A 40 -0.18 3.84 -2.31
C ASN A 40 -1.26 4.58 -1.52
N VAL A 41 -0.86 5.70 -0.95
CA VAL A 41 -1.74 6.57 -0.17
C VAL A 41 -2.72 7.37 -1.04
N TYR A 42 -2.57 7.36 -2.36
CA TYR A 42 -3.43 8.09 -3.27
C TYR A 42 -4.80 7.45 -3.49
N PHE A 43 -4.94 6.19 -3.08
CA PHE A 43 -6.17 5.43 -3.15
C PHE A 43 -6.61 5.13 -1.70
N PRO A 44 -7.27 6.08 -1.01
CA PRO A 44 -7.67 5.90 0.37
C PRO A 44 -8.66 4.74 0.52
N PRO A 45 -8.65 4.01 1.65
CA PRO A 45 -9.69 3.04 1.96
C PRO A 45 -11.12 3.61 1.78
N PRO A 46 -12.07 2.80 1.27
CA PRO A 46 -11.97 1.37 0.93
C PRO A 46 -11.59 1.13 -0.55
N LEU A 47 -10.97 2.11 -1.23
CA LEU A 47 -10.58 1.91 -2.63
C LEU A 47 -9.48 0.86 -2.70
N LYS A 48 -9.70 -0.16 -3.54
CA LYS A 48 -8.72 -1.17 -3.88
C LYS A 48 -8.10 -0.83 -5.24
N MET A 49 -6.80 -0.67 -5.25
CA MET A 49 -5.98 -0.46 -6.44
C MET A 49 -4.74 -1.32 -6.31
N ARG A 50 -4.28 -1.91 -7.41
CA ARG A 50 -2.94 -2.51 -7.52
C ARG A 50 -2.35 -2.19 -8.89
N LEU A 51 -1.06 -1.95 -8.91
CA LEU A 51 -0.27 -1.91 -10.13
C LEU A 51 0.00 -3.34 -10.60
N LEU A 52 -0.25 -3.61 -11.88
CA LEU A 52 0.04 -4.89 -12.50
C LEU A 52 1.38 -4.84 -13.23
N PRO A 53 2.20 -5.91 -13.17
CA PRO A 53 3.40 -6.02 -14.01
C PRO A 53 3.05 -5.94 -15.49
N SER A 54 3.79 -5.12 -16.25
CA SER A 54 3.63 -4.96 -17.69
C SER A 54 4.81 -5.57 -18.45
N PRO A 55 4.57 -6.33 -19.55
CA PRO A 55 5.65 -6.84 -20.39
C PRO A 55 6.40 -5.74 -21.15
N LEU A 56 5.85 -4.52 -21.21
CA LEU A 56 6.48 -3.36 -21.83
C LEU A 56 7.56 -2.72 -20.94
N GLY A 57 7.82 -3.30 -19.77
CA GLY A 57 8.67 -2.68 -18.76
C GLY A 57 7.88 -1.66 -17.93
N PHE A 58 8.60 -1.07 -16.98
CA PHE A 58 8.03 -0.24 -15.94
C PHE A 58 8.91 1.00 -15.75
N ASN A 59 8.36 2.19 -15.99
CA ASN A 59 9.06 3.46 -15.83
C ASN A 59 8.46 4.26 -14.66
N ASN A 60 9.26 4.43 -13.61
CA ASN A 60 8.88 5.16 -12.41
C ASN A 60 8.67 6.66 -12.63
N GLU A 61 9.38 7.26 -13.58
CA GLU A 61 9.31 8.69 -13.87
C GLU A 61 8.05 9.05 -14.67
N GLU A 62 7.60 8.11 -15.50
CA GLU A 62 6.45 8.26 -16.41
C GLU A 62 5.17 7.64 -15.85
N ARG A 63 4.89 7.68 -14.54
CA ARG A 63 3.60 7.15 -14.01
C ARG A 63 2.90 8.09 -13.03
N GLY A 64 3.53 9.22 -12.72
CA GLY A 64 3.05 10.14 -11.69
C GLY A 64 2.90 9.42 -10.36
N ASN A 65 1.71 9.50 -9.75
CA ASN A 65 1.46 8.96 -8.42
C ASN A 65 0.82 7.55 -8.39
N VAL A 66 0.89 6.82 -9.51
CA VAL A 66 0.37 5.44 -9.61
C VAL A 66 1.49 4.46 -9.29
N TYR A 67 1.53 4.02 -8.04
CA TYR A 67 2.48 3.02 -7.54
C TYR A 67 1.84 1.92 -6.71
N GLU A 68 2.54 0.79 -6.59
CA GLU A 68 2.22 -0.28 -5.66
C GLU A 68 0.74 -0.68 -5.64
N CYS A 69 0.21 -1.02 -4.47
CA CYS A 69 -1.21 -1.16 -4.25
C CYS A 69 -1.68 -0.27 -3.10
N SER A 70 -2.97 0.04 -3.10
CA SER A 70 -3.64 0.75 -2.00
C SER A 70 -3.55 -0.05 -0.70
N ALA A 71 -3.61 0.65 0.44
CA ALA A 71 -3.66 0.02 1.77
C ALA A 71 -4.79 -1.01 1.90
N GLN A 72 -5.98 -0.72 1.36
CA GLN A 72 -7.11 -1.66 1.38
C GLN A 72 -6.82 -2.94 0.60
N HIS A 73 -6.17 -2.84 -0.56
CA HIS A 73 -5.79 -4.02 -1.35
C HIS A 73 -4.71 -4.85 -0.64
N MET A 74 -3.69 -4.19 -0.05
CA MET A 74 -2.66 -4.84 0.74
C MET A 74 -3.26 -5.65 1.90
N ASP A 75 -4.19 -5.06 2.66
CA ASP A 75 -4.80 -5.72 3.82
C ASP A 75 -5.67 -6.93 3.41
N ASP A 76 -6.64 -6.71 2.52
CA ASP A 76 -7.66 -7.71 2.20
C ASP A 76 -7.14 -8.86 1.32
N GLU A 77 -6.31 -8.54 0.33
CA GLU A 77 -5.97 -9.48 -0.75
C GLU A 77 -4.58 -10.10 -0.59
N VAL A 78 -3.67 -9.44 0.13
CA VAL A 78 -2.28 -9.87 0.28
C VAL A 78 -2.01 -10.40 1.68
N MET A 79 -2.21 -9.58 2.70
CA MET A 79 -1.68 -9.86 4.04
C MET A 79 -2.58 -10.77 4.87
N ARG A 80 -3.88 -10.44 5.01
CA ARG A 80 -4.81 -11.26 5.80
C ARG A 80 -4.93 -12.70 5.31
N PRO A 81 -5.02 -12.99 3.99
CA PRO A 81 -5.08 -14.38 3.51
C PRO A 81 -3.83 -15.20 3.84
N LEU A 82 -2.70 -14.55 4.16
CA LEU A 82 -1.43 -15.20 4.49
C LEU A 82 -1.17 -15.31 6.01
N GLY A 83 -2.14 -14.90 6.83
CA GLY A 83 -2.09 -14.98 8.30
C GLY A 83 -1.23 -13.88 8.90
N TYR A 84 -1.41 -12.64 8.43
CA TYR A 84 -0.78 -11.44 8.96
C TYR A 84 -1.85 -10.42 9.34
N SER A 85 -1.68 -9.83 10.52
CA SER A 85 -2.53 -8.80 11.10
C SER A 85 -1.88 -7.43 10.95
N LEU A 86 -2.63 -6.43 10.49
CA LEU A 86 -2.18 -5.04 10.42
C LEU A 86 -1.98 -4.51 11.85
N LEU A 87 -0.79 -4.01 12.18
CA LEU A 87 -0.50 -3.42 13.48
C LEU A 87 -0.72 -1.91 13.49
N GLN A 88 -0.24 -1.23 12.45
CA GLN A 88 -0.32 0.22 12.31
C GLN A 88 0.03 0.67 10.90
N MET A 89 -0.22 1.94 10.63
CA MET A 89 0.31 2.67 9.48
C MET A 89 1.03 3.91 9.99
N ASP A 90 2.22 4.20 9.46
CA ASP A 90 2.97 5.43 9.69
C ASP A 90 3.34 6.03 8.33
N TRP A 91 2.74 7.18 8.03
CA TRP A 91 2.75 7.79 6.70
C TRP A 91 2.30 6.80 5.62
N GLN A 92 3.14 6.53 4.62
CA GLN A 92 2.86 5.57 3.54
C GLN A 92 3.31 4.14 3.86
N ASN A 93 3.75 3.85 5.09
CA ASN A 93 4.21 2.52 5.47
C ASN A 93 3.20 1.83 6.37
N VAL A 94 2.77 0.64 5.97
CA VAL A 94 1.96 -0.27 6.78
C VAL A 94 2.85 -1.33 7.43
N MET A 95 2.58 -1.62 8.69
CA MET A 95 3.30 -2.63 9.46
C MET A 95 2.35 -3.76 9.82
N TYR A 96 2.71 -4.98 9.43
CA TYR A 96 1.99 -6.20 9.73
C TYR A 96 2.86 -7.12 10.58
N ALA A 97 2.23 -7.98 11.37
CA ALA A 97 2.89 -9.11 12.00
C ALA A 97 2.12 -10.40 11.73
N ARG A 98 2.81 -11.54 11.75
CA ARG A 98 2.13 -12.85 11.74
C ARG A 98 1.11 -12.91 12.88
N ASP A 99 -0.03 -13.54 12.65
CA ASP A 99 -1.14 -13.53 13.61
C ASP A 99 -0.72 -14.00 15.01
N GLU A 100 0.14 -15.01 15.11
CA GLU A 100 0.65 -15.49 16.40
C GLU A 100 1.56 -14.47 17.11
N VAL A 101 2.30 -13.67 16.34
CA VAL A 101 3.15 -12.60 16.87
C VAL A 101 2.28 -11.42 17.31
N ALA A 102 1.31 -11.03 16.48
CA ALA A 102 0.36 -9.97 16.80
C ALA A 102 -0.45 -10.32 18.07
N ALA A 103 -0.92 -11.56 18.18
CA ALA A 103 -1.62 -12.04 19.38
C ALA A 103 -0.74 -12.00 20.63
N ALA A 104 0.54 -12.41 20.53
CA ALA A 104 1.47 -12.42 21.65
C ALA A 104 1.75 -11.01 22.23
N ILE A 105 1.61 -9.96 21.42
CA ILE A 105 1.79 -8.57 21.87
C ILE A 105 0.45 -7.85 22.16
N GLY A 106 -0.67 -8.58 22.22
CA GLY A 106 -1.99 -8.01 22.52
C GLY A 106 -2.66 -7.28 21.35
N MET A 107 -2.18 -7.50 20.13
CA MET A 107 -2.69 -6.89 18.88
C MET A 107 -3.38 -7.93 17.98
N GLY A 108 -3.92 -9.00 18.57
CA GLY A 108 -4.57 -10.09 17.83
C GLY A 108 -5.75 -9.59 16.99
N GLY A 109 -5.81 -10.01 15.72
CA GLY A 109 -6.81 -9.55 14.75
C GLY A 109 -6.48 -8.22 14.07
N GLY A 110 -5.43 -7.52 14.53
CA GLY A 110 -4.96 -6.27 13.95
C GLY A 110 -5.90 -5.07 14.14
N VAL A 111 -5.50 -3.96 13.55
CA VAL A 111 -6.30 -2.73 13.47
C VAL A 111 -7.07 -2.66 12.15
N ASP A 112 -8.16 -1.89 12.14
CA ASP A 112 -8.90 -1.59 10.91
C ASP A 112 -8.06 -0.71 9.96
N VAL A 113 -7.99 -1.08 8.68
CA VAL A 113 -7.15 -0.39 7.68
C VAL A 113 -7.60 1.04 7.43
N GLN A 114 -8.90 1.34 7.49
CA GLN A 114 -9.40 2.71 7.34
C GLN A 114 -9.01 3.56 8.54
N ALA A 115 -9.12 3.03 9.76
CA ALA A 115 -8.67 3.70 10.97
C ALA A 115 -7.15 3.93 10.95
N ALA A 116 -6.36 2.92 10.57
CA ALA A 116 -4.90 3.02 10.45
C ALA A 116 -4.50 4.07 9.40
N TYR A 117 -5.12 4.06 8.23
CA TYR A 117 -4.87 5.07 7.18
C TYR A 117 -5.21 6.48 7.66
N HIS A 118 -6.34 6.65 8.33
CA HIS A 118 -6.75 7.95 8.85
C HIS A 118 -5.74 8.48 9.89
N GLN A 119 -5.35 7.65 10.85
CA GLN A 119 -4.43 8.05 11.93
C GLN A 119 -2.99 8.22 11.43
N GLY A 120 -2.50 7.27 10.62
CA GLY A 120 -1.13 7.21 10.13
C GLY A 120 -0.80 8.19 9.01
N TYR A 121 -1.80 8.56 8.20
CA TYR A 121 -1.61 9.41 7.03
C TYR A 121 -2.60 10.58 6.97
N ALA A 122 -3.90 10.32 6.81
CA ALA A 122 -4.84 11.36 6.38
C ALA A 122 -4.95 12.53 7.38
N ALA A 123 -5.00 12.23 8.68
CA ALA A 123 -5.13 13.20 9.76
C ALA A 123 -3.80 13.81 10.22
N GLN A 124 -2.67 13.43 9.61
CA GLN A 124 -1.37 13.97 10.00
C GLN A 124 -1.27 15.47 9.69
N PRO A 125 -1.07 16.35 10.68
CA PRO A 125 -1.14 17.80 10.49
C PRO A 125 -0.03 18.34 9.57
N ARG A 126 1.06 17.58 9.40
CA ARG A 126 2.18 17.92 8.50
C ARG A 126 2.17 17.13 7.20
N ARG A 127 1.09 16.41 6.87
CA ARG A 127 1.04 15.57 5.66
C ARG A 127 1.43 16.33 4.40
N LEU A 128 0.86 17.51 4.16
CA LEU A 128 1.18 18.29 2.96
C LEU A 128 2.58 18.92 2.98
N ALA A 129 3.22 19.02 4.15
CA ALA A 129 4.62 19.42 4.24
C ALA A 129 5.57 18.27 3.88
N HIS A 130 5.21 17.03 4.23
CA HIS A 130 5.99 15.83 3.91
C HIS A 130 5.68 15.27 2.51
N PHE A 131 4.43 15.40 2.06
CA PHE A 131 3.90 14.87 0.82
C PHE A 131 3.18 16.00 0.04
N PRO A 132 3.91 17.02 -0.44
CA PRO A 132 3.30 18.16 -1.13
C PRO A 132 2.57 17.75 -2.42
N TRP A 133 3.01 16.66 -3.04
CA TRP A 133 2.35 16.00 -4.17
C TRP A 133 0.99 15.38 -3.85
N GLY A 134 0.60 15.29 -2.56
CA GLY A 134 -0.73 14.84 -2.13
C GLY A 134 -1.82 15.90 -2.27
N LEU A 135 -1.48 17.16 -2.56
CA LEU A 135 -2.44 18.27 -2.74
C LEU A 135 -3.60 17.96 -3.70
N PRO A 136 -3.39 17.34 -4.88
CA PRO A 136 -4.48 17.01 -5.79
C PRO A 136 -5.52 16.06 -5.18
N LEU A 137 -5.21 15.36 -4.09
CA LEU A 137 -6.08 14.36 -3.48
C LEU A 137 -6.85 14.83 -2.27
N GLU A 138 -6.67 16.07 -1.81
CA GLU A 138 -7.41 16.56 -0.64
C GLU A 138 -8.92 16.30 -0.80
N HIS A 139 -9.44 16.52 -1.99
CA HIS A 139 -10.85 16.26 -2.28
C HIS A 139 -11.23 14.77 -2.08
N LEU A 140 -10.35 13.81 -2.37
CA LEU A 140 -10.60 12.39 -2.15
C LEU A 140 -10.62 12.01 -0.66
N LEU A 141 -9.89 12.74 0.19
CA LEU A 141 -9.87 12.49 1.63
C LEU A 141 -11.12 13.05 2.32
N HIS A 142 -11.68 14.15 1.80
CA HIS A 142 -12.80 14.87 2.42
C HIS A 142 -14.16 14.65 1.75
N CYS A 143 -14.22 14.00 0.59
CA CYS A 143 -15.48 13.68 -0.08
C CYS A 143 -16.26 12.62 0.71
N ALA A 144 -17.52 12.91 1.06
CA ALA A 144 -18.42 11.92 1.65
C ALA A 144 -18.84 10.84 0.64
N ASP A 145 -18.97 11.19 -0.63
CA ASP A 145 -19.39 10.27 -1.70
C ASP A 145 -18.24 9.39 -2.21
N TYR A 146 -18.36 8.08 -2.01
CA TYR A 146 -17.39 7.09 -2.52
C TYR A 146 -17.42 6.95 -4.04
N GLY A 147 -18.58 7.11 -4.68
CA GLY A 147 -18.73 7.00 -6.14
C GLY A 147 -17.96 8.11 -6.85
N GLY A 148 -18.13 9.35 -6.39
CA GLY A 148 -17.34 10.50 -6.85
C GLY A 148 -15.83 10.34 -6.64
N ARG A 149 -15.41 9.77 -5.49
CA ARG A 149 -13.99 9.52 -5.19
C ARG A 149 -13.35 8.53 -6.17
N ALA A 150 -14.02 7.43 -6.46
CA ALA A 150 -13.52 6.44 -7.42
C ALA A 150 -13.45 7.02 -8.83
N ALA A 151 -14.47 7.75 -9.28
CA ALA A 151 -14.49 8.38 -10.59
C ALA A 151 -13.34 9.39 -10.77
N ALA A 152 -13.14 10.27 -9.78
CA ALA A 152 -12.06 11.26 -9.82
C ALA A 152 -10.66 10.61 -9.78
N ALA A 153 -10.47 9.54 -8.99
CA ALA A 153 -9.21 8.79 -8.97
C ALA A 153 -8.92 8.11 -10.33
N ILE A 154 -9.96 7.54 -10.97
CA ILE A 154 -9.85 6.92 -12.30
C ILE A 154 -9.56 7.98 -13.37
N GLU A 155 -10.28 9.11 -13.37
CA GLU A 155 -10.03 10.21 -14.31
C GLU A 155 -8.62 10.77 -14.15
N TRP A 156 -8.17 10.96 -12.92
CA TRP A 156 -6.80 11.40 -12.63
C TRP A 156 -5.75 10.39 -13.12
N ALA A 157 -5.98 9.09 -12.89
CA ALA A 157 -5.07 8.04 -13.38
C ALA A 157 -5.01 8.04 -14.92
N ARG A 158 -6.16 8.11 -15.59
CA ARG A 158 -6.26 8.18 -17.07
C ARG A 158 -5.61 9.44 -17.64
N ALA A 159 -5.82 10.60 -17.00
CA ALA A 159 -5.19 11.85 -17.43
C ALA A 159 -3.67 11.81 -17.26
N SER A 160 -3.18 11.07 -16.27
CA SER A 160 -1.74 10.85 -16.08
C SER A 160 -1.16 9.96 -17.17
N GLU A 161 -1.85 8.88 -17.55
CA GLU A 161 -1.47 8.05 -18.72
C GLU A 161 -1.51 8.82 -20.05
N HIS A 162 -2.49 9.72 -20.25
CA HIS A 162 -2.62 10.46 -21.51
C HIS A 162 -1.51 11.51 -21.69
N ARG A 163 -1.13 12.21 -20.62
CA ARG A 163 0.00 13.17 -20.65
C ARG A 163 1.32 12.49 -21.02
N GLN A 164 1.48 11.22 -20.68
CA GLN A 164 2.69 10.44 -20.97
C GLN A 164 2.77 9.97 -22.41
N ARG A 165 1.63 9.67 -23.06
CA ARG A 165 1.62 9.29 -24.50
C ARG A 165 1.93 10.45 -25.43
N GLU A 166 1.76 11.70 -24.99
CA GLU A 166 1.97 12.90 -25.80
C GLU A 166 3.35 13.55 -25.62
N GLY A 167 4.22 13.01 -24.76
CA GLY A 167 5.62 13.43 -24.66
C GLY A 167 5.82 14.90 -24.28
N VAL A 168 5.17 15.36 -23.21
CA VAL A 168 5.41 16.66 -22.56
C VAL A 168 5.95 16.45 -21.15
#